data_AF-A0A1Z2SL31-F1
#
_entry.id   AF-A0A1Z2SL31-F1
#
_cell.length_a   1.000
_cell.length_b   1.000
_cell.length_c   1.000
_cell.angle_alpha   90.00
_cell.angle_beta   90.00
_cell.angle_gamma   90.00
#
_symmetry.space_group_name_H-M   'P 1'
#
loop_
_entity.id
_entity.type
_entity.pdbx_description
1 polymer ?
#
loop_
_entity_poly.entity_id
_entity_poly.type
_entity_poly.pdbx_seq_one_letter_code
_entity_poly.pdbx_strand_id
1 'polypeptide(L)'
;MSITVLALARAFSAERLTADEFSNAYMELWKFERDSNLLQEDESSLSECLSSIFCITDLYNPKFDREEYELDEEQLRVKVAELIEKFKL
;
A
#
# COMPACT_ATOMS: atom_id res chain seq x y z
N MET A 1 8.05 14.25 3.21
CA MET A 1 7.77 13.37 2.04
C MET A 1 7.97 11.90 2.38
N SER A 2 6.93 11.11 2.16
CA SER A 2 6.74 9.69 2.51
C SER A 2 7.43 8.72 1.55
N ILE A 3 8.73 8.93 1.34
CA ILE A 3 9.53 8.17 0.37
C ILE A 3 9.62 6.69 0.78
N THR A 4 9.63 6.40 2.09
CA THR A 4 9.79 5.04 2.62
C THR A 4 8.54 4.20 2.35
N VAL A 5 7.33 4.74 2.57
CA VAL A 5 6.06 4.03 2.29
C VAL A 5 5.92 3.73 0.79
N LEU A 6 6.27 4.69 -0.07
CA LEU A 6 6.26 4.46 -1.52
C LEU A 6 7.30 3.40 -1.94
N ALA A 7 8.50 3.44 -1.38
CA ALA A 7 9.54 2.45 -1.67
C ALA A 7 9.10 1.03 -1.27
N LEU A 8 8.37 0.90 -0.16
CA LEU A 8 7.80 -0.37 0.28
C LEU A 8 6.74 -0.90 -0.70
N ALA A 9 5.82 -0.02 -1.16
CA ALA A 9 4.83 -0.38 -2.18
C ALA A 9 5.49 -0.83 -3.48
N ARG A 10 6.51 -0.11 -3.96
CA ARG A 10 7.30 -0.51 -5.14
C ARG A 10 8.00 -1.86 -4.96
N ALA A 11 8.52 -2.14 -3.76
CA ALA A 11 9.17 -3.43 -3.48
C ALA A 11 8.17 -4.59 -3.56
N PHE A 12 6.96 -4.40 -3.04
CA PHE A 12 5.88 -5.38 -3.14
C PHE A 12 5.41 -5.61 -4.58
N SER A 13 5.21 -4.54 -5.37
CA SER A 13 4.88 -4.65 -6.80
C SER A 13 5.99 -5.34 -7.61
N ALA A 14 7.24 -5.27 -7.16
CA ALA A 14 8.37 -5.97 -7.77
C ALA A 14 8.61 -7.38 -7.19
N GLU A 15 7.61 -7.98 -6.55
CA GLU A 15 7.63 -9.34 -5.97
C GLU A 15 8.74 -9.56 -4.94
N ARG A 16 9.24 -8.50 -4.29
CA ARG A 16 10.29 -8.61 -3.25
C ARG A 16 9.75 -8.91 -1.86
N LEU A 17 8.42 -8.81 -1.69
CA LEU A 17 7.71 -9.01 -0.44
C LEU A 17 6.47 -9.86 -0.73
N THR A 18 6.13 -10.73 0.22
CA THR A 18 4.79 -11.34 0.27
C THR A 18 3.72 -10.30 0.63
N ALA A 19 2.45 -10.59 0.38
CA ALA A 19 1.38 -9.66 0.77
C ALA A 19 1.24 -9.54 2.30
N ASP A 20 1.54 -10.58 3.06
CA ASP A 20 1.57 -10.52 4.53
C ASP A 20 2.70 -9.60 5.04
N GLU A 21 3.91 -9.73 4.50
CA GLU A 21 5.03 -8.85 4.88
C GLU A 21 4.77 -7.40 4.50
N PHE A 22 4.26 -7.19 3.27
CA PHE A 22 3.92 -5.88 2.76
C PHE A 22 2.81 -5.23 3.60
N SER A 23 1.68 -5.90 3.80
CA SER A 23 0.52 -5.32 4.49
C SER A 23 0.87 -4.91 5.92
N ASN A 24 1.53 -5.78 6.68
CA ASN A 24 1.95 -5.48 8.04
C ASN A 24 2.93 -4.30 8.08
N ALA A 25 3.98 -4.32 7.25
CA ALA A 25 4.98 -3.25 7.23
C ALA A 25 4.39 -1.91 6.76
N TYR A 26 3.51 -1.96 5.76
CA TYR A 26 2.87 -0.77 5.19
C TYR A 26 1.96 -0.10 6.21
N MET A 27 1.11 -0.86 6.90
CA MET A 27 0.16 -0.32 7.88
C MET A 27 0.87 0.32 9.08
N GLU A 28 1.97 -0.28 9.55
CA GLU A 28 2.74 0.28 10.66
C GLU A 28 3.51 1.54 10.26
N LEU A 29 4.15 1.52 9.08
CA LEU A 29 4.89 2.69 8.60
C LEU A 29 3.95 3.86 8.27
N TRP A 30 2.78 3.57 7.70
CA TRP A 30 1.73 4.58 7.45
C TRP A 30 1.32 5.30 8.73
N LYS A 31 1.00 4.55 9.79
CA LYS A 31 0.60 5.11 11.08
C LYS A 31 1.74 5.96 11.66
N PHE A 32 2.97 5.48 11.60
CA PHE A 32 4.14 6.22 12.08
C PHE A 32 4.33 7.55 11.34
N GLU A 33 4.28 7.54 10.00
CA GLU A 33 4.46 8.75 9.19
C GLU A 33 3.29 9.73 9.37
N ARG A 34 2.05 9.23 9.52
CA ARG A 34 0.87 10.03 9.88
C ARG A 34 1.05 10.72 11.22
N ASP A 35 1.41 9.97 12.25
CA ASP A 35 1.53 10.46 13.63
C ASP A 35 2.73 11.42 13.78
N SER A 36 3.71 11.31 12.88
CA SER A 36 4.85 12.24 12.75
C SER A 36 4.57 13.46 11.87
N ASN A 37 3.33 13.63 11.35
CA ASN A 37 2.92 14.66 10.38
C ASN A 37 3.68 14.65 9.04
N LEU A 38 4.42 13.58 8.72
CA LEU A 38 5.20 13.49 7.48
C LEU A 38 4.31 13.38 6.23
N LEU A 39 3.14 12.74 6.36
CA LEU A 39 2.18 12.61 5.26
C LEU A 39 1.60 13.96 4.82
N GLN A 40 1.60 14.98 5.69
CA GLN A 40 1.09 16.32 5.35
C GLN A 40 2.04 17.09 4.43
N GLU A 41 3.30 16.64 4.35
CA GLU A 41 4.31 17.22 3.45
C GLU A 41 4.31 16.58 2.06
N ASP A 42 3.45 15.59 1.82
CA ASP A 42 3.37 14.92 0.53
C ASP A 42 2.69 15.77 -0.52
N GLU A 43 3.18 15.68 -1.75
CA GLU A 43 2.45 16.20 -2.91
C GLU A 43 1.10 15.48 -3.03
N SER A 44 0.09 16.16 -3.57
CA SER A 44 -1.28 15.63 -3.65
C SER A 44 -1.38 14.27 -4.34
N SER A 45 -0.61 14.06 -5.41
CA SER A 45 -0.55 12.78 -6.14
C SER A 45 0.01 11.65 -5.28
N LEU A 46 1.09 11.93 -4.53
CA LEU A 46 1.69 10.98 -3.61
C LEU A 46 0.71 10.65 -2.49
N SER A 47 0.14 11.66 -1.85
CA SER A 47 -0.83 11.49 -0.76
C SER A 47 -2.06 10.67 -1.18
N GLU A 48 -2.60 10.92 -2.39
CA GLU A 48 -3.74 10.18 -2.93
C GLU A 48 -3.39 8.73 -3.27
N CYS A 49 -2.24 8.50 -3.91
CA CYS A 49 -1.73 7.15 -4.23
C CYS A 49 -1.56 6.33 -2.94
N LEU A 50 -0.85 6.90 -1.99
CA LEU A 50 -0.56 6.32 -0.69
C LEU A 50 -1.86 6.01 0.07
N SER A 51 -2.81 6.94 0.12
CA SER A 51 -4.08 6.70 0.83
C SER A 51 -4.93 5.62 0.14
N SER A 52 -4.86 5.54 -1.19
CA SER A 52 -5.54 4.49 -1.96
C SER A 52 -4.94 3.11 -1.70
N ILE A 53 -3.60 3.02 -1.61
CA ILE A 53 -2.88 1.79 -1.28
C ILE A 53 -3.25 1.33 0.14
N PHE A 54 -3.34 2.25 1.11
CA PHE A 54 -3.83 1.93 2.46
C PHE A 54 -5.19 1.23 2.41
N CYS A 55 -6.16 1.81 1.68
CA CYS A 55 -7.51 1.24 1.57
C CYS A 55 -7.52 -0.18 1.00
N ILE A 56 -6.78 -0.45 -0.08
CA ILE A 56 -6.74 -1.81 -0.67
C ILE A 56 -5.95 -2.78 0.19
N THR A 57 -4.96 -2.30 0.95
CA THR A 57 -4.19 -3.13 1.90
C THR A 57 -5.05 -3.55 3.09
N ASP A 58 -5.94 -2.68 3.56
CA ASP A 58 -6.91 -3.00 4.62
C ASP A 58 -7.96 -4.04 4.19
N LEU A 59 -8.18 -4.19 2.87
CA LEU A 59 -9.05 -5.22 2.29
C LEU A 59 -8.34 -6.57 2.05
N TYR A 60 -7.04 -6.66 2.30
CA TYR A 60 -6.30 -7.91 2.11
C TYR A 60 -6.65 -8.93 3.19
N ASN A 61 -7.00 -10.15 2.77
CA ASN A 61 -7.20 -11.27 3.67
C ASN A 61 -6.51 -12.52 3.08
N PRO A 62 -5.46 -13.09 3.68
CA PRO A 62 -4.78 -14.25 3.09
C PRO A 62 -5.63 -15.53 3.11
N LYS A 63 -6.67 -15.60 3.94
CA LYS A 63 -7.37 -16.84 4.26
C LYS A 63 -8.41 -17.23 3.21
N PHE A 64 -8.83 -18.49 3.24
CA PHE A 64 -9.84 -19.04 2.32
C PHE A 64 -11.28 -18.64 2.67
N ASP A 65 -11.51 -18.07 3.85
CA ASP A 65 -12.80 -17.52 4.29
C ASP A 65 -13.00 -16.06 3.82
N ARG A 66 -12.21 -15.61 2.83
CA ARG A 66 -12.31 -14.24 2.30
C ARG A 66 -13.70 -13.96 1.75
N GLU A 67 -14.20 -12.76 2.00
CA GLU A 67 -15.41 -12.25 1.37
C GLU A 67 -15.13 -11.83 -0.09
N GLU A 68 -16.16 -11.75 -0.94
CA GLU A 68 -15.98 -11.43 -2.38
C GLU A 68 -15.31 -10.06 -2.64
N TYR A 69 -15.39 -9.13 -1.69
CA TYR A 69 -14.78 -7.80 -1.78
C TYR A 69 -13.35 -7.74 -1.24
N GLU A 70 -12.90 -8.78 -0.53
CA GLU A 70 -11.54 -8.87 0.01
C GLU A 70 -10.56 -9.33 -1.06
N LEU A 71 -9.28 -9.00 -0.85
CA LEU A 71 -8.23 -9.25 -1.83
C LEU A 71 -7.35 -10.42 -1.41
N ASP A 72 -7.04 -11.27 -2.38
CA ASP A 72 -5.88 -12.15 -2.29
C ASP A 72 -4.57 -11.40 -2.59
N GLU A 73 -3.45 -12.12 -2.47
CA GLU A 73 -2.13 -11.55 -2.69
C GLU A 73 -1.92 -11.06 -4.13
N GLU A 74 -2.40 -11.80 -5.13
CA GLU A 74 -2.22 -11.44 -6.54
C GLU A 74 -3.05 -10.20 -6.87
N GLN A 75 -4.31 -10.17 -6.43
CA GLN A 75 -5.21 -9.04 -6.58
C GLN A 75 -4.69 -7.78 -5.88
N LEU A 76 -4.15 -7.92 -4.66
CA LEU A 76 -3.53 -6.81 -3.95
C LEU A 76 -2.33 -6.27 -4.76
N ARG A 77 -1.45 -7.16 -5.23
CA ARG A 77 -0.25 -6.77 -6.00
C ARG A 77 -0.59 -6.03 -7.28
N VAL A 78 -1.55 -6.53 -8.05
CA VAL A 78 -2.03 -5.88 -9.27
C VAL A 78 -2.57 -4.49 -8.96
N LYS A 79 -3.44 -4.34 -7.96
CA LYS A 79 -4.02 -3.04 -7.60
C LYS A 79 -2.98 -2.05 -7.09
N VAL A 80 -1.99 -2.50 -6.32
CA VAL A 80 -0.88 -1.62 -5.87
C VAL A 80 -0.07 -1.14 -7.09
N ALA A 81 0.25 -2.03 -8.02
CA ALA A 81 0.99 -1.66 -9.24
C ALA A 81 0.20 -0.65 -10.11
N GLU A 82 -1.10 -0.90 -10.31
CA GLU A 82 -1.99 -0.01 -11.05
C GLU A 82 -2.08 1.39 -10.43
N LEU A 83 -2.12 1.49 -9.09
CA LEU A 83 -2.11 2.77 -8.39
C LEU A 83 -0.79 3.52 -8.59
N ILE A 84 0.35 2.83 -8.46
CA ILE A 84 1.67 3.45 -8.69
C ILE A 84 1.76 3.97 -10.13
N GLU A 85 1.33 3.18 -11.12
CA GLU A 85 1.34 3.57 -12.53
C GLU A 85 0.38 4.76 -12.81
N LYS A 86 -0.85 4.71 -12.26
CA LYS A 86 -1.86 5.77 -12.41
C LYS A 86 -1.34 7.15 -12.01
N PHE A 87 -0.58 7.21 -10.91
CA PHE A 87 -0.02 8.46 -10.40
C PHE A 87 1.39 8.75 -10.93
N LYS A 88 1.96 7.87 -11.78
CA LYS A 88 3.32 7.96 -12.34
C LYS A 88 4.41 8.04 -11.26
N LEU A 89 4.21 7.26 -10.19
CA LEU A 89 5.08 7.18 -9.02
C LEU A 89 5.92 5.90 -9.03
#